data_AF-A0A5P2UKM6-F1
#
_entry.id   AF-A0A5P2UKM6-F1
#
_cell.length_a   1.000
_cell.length_b   1.000
_cell.length_c   1.000
_cell.angle_alpha   90.00
_cell.angle_beta   90.00
_cell.angle_gamma   90.00
#
_symmetry.space_group_name_H-M   'P 1'
#
loop_
_entity.id
_entity.type
_entity.pdbx_description
1 polymer ?
#
loop_
_entity_poly.entity_id
_entity_poly.type
_entity_poly.pdbx_seq_one_letter_code
_entity_poly.pdbx_strand_id
1 'polypeptide(L)'
;MAHVWIMRNTEGQYGQEETSGLVRADAVTYIRTTVGRKVVVADVASQEVVTLADEQDGVQHGRPPLPRNFHTQLLARLNDLRQSVLGDDDEDRFVTAEIREGNWVWATYTFSELPQN
;
A
#
# COMPACT_ATOMS: atom_id res chain seq x y z
N MET A 1 -8.23 18.45 7.60
CA MET A 1 -7.00 17.72 7.97
C MET A 1 -6.90 16.54 7.04
N ALA A 2 -5.92 16.56 6.12
CA ALA A 2 -5.72 15.50 5.15
C ALA A 2 -5.37 14.17 5.81
N HIS A 3 -5.93 13.09 5.27
CA HIS A 3 -5.64 11.72 5.67
C HIS A 3 -4.71 11.03 4.67
N VAL A 4 -3.91 10.11 5.18
CA VAL A 4 -3.10 9.21 4.35
C VAL A 4 -3.78 7.85 4.30
N TRP A 5 -4.05 7.37 3.10
CA TRP A 5 -4.68 6.09 2.81
C TRP A 5 -3.70 5.18 2.10
N ILE A 6 -3.78 3.89 2.37
CA ILE A 6 -3.06 2.86 1.63
C ILE A 6 -4.09 2.08 0.83
N MET A 7 -3.95 2.12 -0.49
CA MET A 7 -4.81 1.39 -1.41
C MET A 7 -4.19 0.03 -1.71
N ARG A 8 -5.03 -1.00 -1.64
CA ARG A 8 -4.73 -2.33 -2.19
C ARG A 8 -5.69 -2.63 -3.32
N ASN A 9 -5.14 -3.12 -4.41
CA ASN A 9 -5.91 -3.77 -5.45
C ASN A 9 -5.60 -5.26 -5.34
N THR A 10 -6.62 -6.05 -5.02
CA THR A 10 -6.53 -7.51 -5.06
C THR A 10 -7.21 -7.96 -6.33
N GLU A 11 -6.38 -8.37 -7.30
CA GLU A 11 -6.86 -9.10 -8.48
C GLU A 11 -7.43 -10.43 -7.98
N GLY A 12 -8.70 -10.70 -8.28
CA GLY A 12 -9.38 -11.91 -7.83
C GLY A 12 -8.73 -13.15 -8.43
N GLN A 13 -8.38 -14.14 -7.62
CA GLN A 13 -7.95 -15.44 -8.14
C GLN A 13 -9.17 -16.27 -8.59
N TYR A 14 -9.07 -16.89 -9.77
CA TYR A 14 -10.03 -17.89 -10.27
C TYR A 14 -11.51 -17.46 -10.23
N GLY A 15 -11.89 -16.48 -11.05
CA GLY A 15 -13.31 -16.10 -11.23
C GLY A 15 -13.91 -15.31 -10.06
N GLN A 16 -13.10 -14.86 -9.11
CA GLN A 16 -13.50 -13.85 -8.13
C GLN A 16 -13.36 -12.44 -8.72
N GLU A 17 -14.28 -11.57 -8.31
CA GLU A 17 -14.29 -10.16 -8.70
C GLU A 17 -13.00 -9.46 -8.22
N GLU A 18 -12.51 -8.50 -9.01
CA GLU A 18 -11.47 -7.59 -8.55
C GLU A 18 -12.00 -6.82 -7.34
N THR A 19 -11.26 -6.87 -6.24
CA THR A 19 -11.63 -6.17 -5.01
C THR A 19 -10.57 -5.16 -4.68
N SER A 20 -11.00 -3.95 -4.33
CA SER A 20 -10.11 -2.91 -3.83
C SER A 20 -10.40 -2.66 -2.36
N GLY A 21 -9.34 -2.43 -1.58
CA GLY A 21 -9.44 -2.13 -0.16
C GLY A 21 -8.65 -0.87 0.18
N LEU A 22 -9.19 -0.08 1.10
CA LEU A 22 -8.55 1.13 1.61
C LEU A 22 -8.26 0.96 3.11
N VAL A 23 -7.01 1.22 3.50
CA VAL A 23 -6.57 1.22 4.91
C VAL A 23 -6.12 2.62 5.28
N ARG A 24 -6.70 3.20 6.33
CA ARG A 24 -6.26 4.51 6.84
C ARG A 24 -4.91 4.33 7.57
N ALA A 25 -3.92 5.15 7.23
CA ALA A 25 -2.56 4.97 7.72
C ALA A 25 -2.41 5.20 9.24
N ASP A 26 -3.28 5.99 9.86
CA ASP A 26 -3.37 6.19 11.32
C ASP A 26 -4.03 4.99 12.03
N ALA A 27 -4.88 4.22 11.34
CA ALA A 27 -5.45 2.98 11.86
C ALA A 27 -4.44 1.80 11.82
N VAL A 28 -3.28 1.98 11.19
CA VAL A 28 -2.20 0.98 11.19
C VAL A 28 -1.52 0.94 12.55
N THR A 29 -1.85 -0.07 13.35
CA THR A 29 -1.29 -0.25 14.69
C THR A 29 0.06 -0.97 14.70
N TYR A 30 0.27 -1.91 13.78
CA TYR A 30 1.59 -2.51 13.50
C TYR A 30 1.68 -3.04 12.07
N ILE A 31 2.92 -3.16 11.60
CA ILE A 31 3.25 -3.75 10.30
C ILE A 31 3.99 -5.05 10.54
N ARG A 32 3.53 -6.14 9.92
CA ARG A 32 4.24 -7.42 9.89
C ARG A 32 4.67 -7.71 8.47
N THR A 33 5.82 -8.34 8.31
CA THR A 33 6.36 -8.67 6.99
C THR A 33 7.05 -10.01 7.02
N THR A 34 6.99 -10.69 5.88
CA THR A 34 7.96 -11.73 5.54
C THR A 34 8.87 -11.13 4.49
N VAL A 35 10.15 -10.95 4.84
CA VAL A 35 11.14 -10.24 4.02
C VAL A 35 11.17 -10.79 2.59
N GLY A 36 10.95 -9.91 1.61
CA GLY A 36 10.91 -10.24 0.19
C GLY A 36 9.66 -10.96 -0.30
N ARG A 37 8.70 -11.27 0.59
CA ARG A 37 7.48 -12.03 0.24
C ARG A 37 6.19 -11.27 0.42
N LYS A 38 6.02 -10.57 1.55
CA LYS A 38 4.71 -10.01 1.89
C LYS A 38 4.83 -8.85 2.86
N VAL A 39 4.02 -7.82 2.65
CA VAL A 39 3.81 -6.73 3.61
C VAL A 39 2.36 -6.79 4.06
N VAL A 40 2.14 -6.91 5.37
CA VAL A 40 0.81 -6.91 5.97
C VAL A 40 0.72 -5.86 7.06
N VAL A 41 -0.46 -5.29 7.22
CA VAL A 41 -0.80 -4.39 8.33
C VAL A 41 -1.95 -4.98 9.11
N ALA A 42 -2.02 -4.62 10.39
CA ALA A 42 -3.13 -5.02 11.22
C ALA A 42 -3.57 -3.86 12.13
N ASP A 43 -4.85 -3.88 12.45
CA ASP A 43 -5.40 -3.14 13.59
C ASP A 43 -5.40 -4.06 14.82
N VAL A 44 -4.78 -3.62 15.91
CA VAL A 44 -4.66 -4.33 17.20
C VAL A 44 -6.03 -4.54 17.83
N ALA A 45 -7.00 -3.65 17.58
CA ALA A 45 -8.35 -3.74 18.14
C ALA A 45 -9.19 -4.83 17.44
N SER A 46 -9.12 -4.92 16.11
CA SER A 46 -9.91 -5.89 15.33
C SER A 46 -9.18 -7.19 15.02
N GLN A 47 -7.85 -7.22 15.18
CA GLN A 47 -6.95 -8.28 14.68
C GLN A 47 -7.10 -8.58 13.18
N GLU A 48 -7.75 -7.68 12.43
CA GLU A 48 -7.89 -7.82 10.99
C GLU A 48 -6.52 -7.62 10.34
N VAL A 49 -6.03 -8.65 9.64
CA VAL A 49 -4.76 -8.61 8.93
C VAL A 49 -5.05 -8.31 7.46
N VAL A 50 -4.57 -7.16 7.00
CA VAL A 50 -4.68 -6.74 5.61
C VAL A 50 -3.34 -6.91 4.92
N THR A 51 -3.33 -7.66 3.81
CA THR A 51 -2.15 -7.74 2.94
C THR A 51 -2.09 -6.49 2.06
N LEU A 52 -0.97 -5.79 2.09
CA LEU A 52 -0.75 -4.60 1.26
C LEU A 52 0.01 -4.90 -0.03
N ALA A 53 0.91 -5.89 0.00
CA ALA A 53 1.65 -6.36 -1.16
C ALA A 53 2.10 -7.81 -0.94
N ASP A 54 2.02 -8.64 -1.98
CA ASP A 54 2.47 -10.03 -1.98
C ASP A 54 3.39 -10.31 -3.19
N GLU A 55 4.43 -11.13 -3.01
CA GLU A 55 5.31 -11.55 -4.11
C GLU A 55 4.56 -12.36 -5.16
N GLN A 56 3.45 -13.00 -4.80
CA GLN A 56 2.62 -13.75 -5.74
C GLN A 56 1.92 -12.84 -6.75
N ASP A 57 1.56 -11.62 -6.35
CA ASP A 57 1.08 -10.56 -7.26
C ASP A 57 2.17 -10.19 -8.29
N GLY A 58 3.43 -10.41 -7.91
CA GLY A 58 4.60 -10.39 -8.77
C GLY A 58 4.54 -11.53 -9.81
N VAL A 59 4.67 -12.75 -9.29
CA VAL A 59 4.90 -13.97 -10.08
C VAL A 59 3.77 -14.28 -11.06
N GLN A 60 2.51 -14.15 -10.65
CA GLN A 60 1.36 -14.53 -11.48
C GLN A 60 1.16 -13.60 -12.69
N HIS A 61 1.69 -12.37 -12.61
CA HIS A 61 1.53 -11.33 -13.63
C HIS A 61 2.85 -11.00 -14.34
N GLY A 62 3.88 -11.84 -14.21
CA GLY A 62 5.20 -11.61 -14.84
C GLY A 62 5.97 -10.42 -14.26
N ARG A 63 5.57 -9.94 -13.09
CA ARG A 63 6.19 -8.84 -12.34
C ARG A 63 7.33 -9.38 -11.44
N PRO A 64 8.32 -8.55 -11.05
CA PRO A 64 9.44 -8.97 -10.19
C PRO A 64 8.99 -9.38 -8.78
N PRO A 65 9.80 -10.16 -8.03
CA PRO A 65 9.57 -10.41 -6.61
C PRO A 65 9.72 -9.13 -5.78
N LEU A 66 9.14 -9.11 -4.57
CA LEU A 66 9.22 -7.94 -3.69
C LEU A 66 10.66 -7.69 -3.20
N PRO A 67 11.14 -6.42 -3.20
CA PRO A 67 12.41 -6.07 -2.61
C PRO A 67 12.48 -6.41 -1.11
N ARG A 68 13.66 -6.82 -0.62
CA ARG A 68 13.84 -7.21 0.79
C ARG A 68 13.43 -6.11 1.79
N ASN A 69 13.69 -4.84 1.45
CA ASN A 69 13.43 -3.67 2.29
C ASN A 69 12.10 -2.95 1.95
N PHE A 70 11.21 -3.57 1.19
CA PHE A 70 9.99 -2.92 0.70
C PHE A 70 9.06 -2.44 1.84
N HIS A 71 8.98 -3.18 2.94
CA HIS A 71 8.25 -2.77 4.15
C HIS A 71 8.88 -1.56 4.86
N THR A 72 10.22 -1.49 4.87
CA THR A 72 10.95 -0.34 5.43
C THR A 72 10.72 0.91 4.59
N GLN A 73 10.67 0.76 3.26
CA GLN A 73 10.34 1.85 2.34
C GLN A 73 8.92 2.38 2.59
N LEU A 74 7.94 1.49 2.83
CA LEU A 74 6.59 1.89 3.22
C LEU A 74 6.60 2.74 4.49
N LEU A 75 7.29 2.29 5.54
CA LEU A 75 7.38 3.01 6.82
C LEU A 75 8.01 4.40 6.65
N ALA A 76 9.12 4.50 5.92
CA ALA A 76 9.75 5.78 5.60
C ALA A 76 8.78 6.70 4.84
N ARG A 77 8.11 6.16 3.81
CA ARG A 77 7.16 6.92 2.99
C ARG A 77 5.97 7.44 3.80
N LEU A 78 5.39 6.62 4.67
CA LEU A 78 4.29 7.04 5.55
C LEU A 78 4.73 8.15 6.51
N ASN A 79 5.96 8.08 7.03
CA ASN A 79 6.49 9.12 7.89
C ASN A 79 6.64 10.45 7.14
N ASP A 80 7.22 10.42 5.95
CA ASP A 80 7.41 11.63 5.11
C ASP A 80 6.06 12.26 4.75
N LEU A 81 5.07 11.44 4.38
CA LEU A 81 3.73 11.92 4.03
C LEU A 81 3.00 12.52 5.23
N ARG A 82 3.12 11.91 6.40
CA ARG A 82 2.54 12.46 7.64
C ARG A 82 3.11 13.84 7.94
N GLN A 83 4.39 14.08 7.65
CA GLN A 83 4.98 15.41 7.83
C GLN A 83 4.48 16.41 6.77
N SER A 84 4.26 15.97 5.53
CA SER A 84 3.76 16.85 4.47
C SER A 84 2.29 17.25 4.62
N VAL A 85 1.44 16.33 5.10
CA VAL A 85 -0.02 16.59 5.28
C VAL A 85 -0.34 17.38 6.56
N LEU A 86 0.64 17.66 7.41
CA LEU A 86 0.47 18.59 8.55
C LEU A 86 0.48 20.08 8.13
N GLY A 87 0.74 20.38 6.85
CA GLY A 87 0.60 21.72 6.27
C GLY A 87 -0.86 22.09 5.91
N ASP A 88 -1.07 23.27 5.31
CA ASP A 88 -2.38 23.85 4.92
C ASP A 88 -3.11 23.12 3.76
N ASP A 89 -2.75 21.86 3.48
CA ASP A 89 -3.38 21.06 2.44
C ASP A 89 -4.36 20.07 3.06
N ASP A 90 -5.65 20.27 2.76
CA ASP A 90 -6.74 19.40 3.19
C ASP A 90 -6.94 18.17 2.26
N GLU A 91 -6.11 18.01 1.22
CA GLU A 91 -6.26 16.92 0.27
C GLU A 91 -5.65 15.58 0.75
N ASP A 92 -6.50 14.55 0.76
CA ASP A 92 -6.12 13.18 1.09
C ASP A 92 -5.02 12.63 0.16
N ARG A 93 -4.10 11.87 0.74
CA ARG A 93 -2.98 11.23 0.04
C ARG A 93 -3.16 9.73 0.03
N PHE A 94 -2.91 9.10 -1.11
CA PHE A 94 -3.05 7.67 -1.34
C PHE A 94 -1.69 7.06 -1.62
N VAL A 95 -1.36 5.95 -0.97
CA VAL A 95 -0.15 5.16 -1.18
C VAL A 95 -0.53 3.83 -1.81
N THR A 96 0.14 3.44 -2.88
CA THR A 96 -0.09 2.16 -3.57
C THR A 96 1.23 1.47 -3.91
N ALA A 97 1.23 0.14 -3.89
CA ALA A 97 2.34 -0.65 -4.41
C ALA A 97 2.13 -0.86 -5.92
N GLU A 98 3.12 -0.46 -6.72
CA GLU A 98 3.05 -0.63 -8.17
C GLU A 98 4.42 -0.93 -8.78
N ILE A 99 4.41 -1.38 -10.04
CA ILE A 99 5.63 -1.61 -10.82
C ILE A 99 5.90 -0.38 -11.69
N ARG A 100 7.05 0.26 -11.47
CA ARG A 100 7.60 1.28 -12.38
C ARG A 100 8.95 0.81 -12.88
N GLU A 101 9.15 0.86 -14.20
CA GLU A 101 10.43 0.52 -14.83
C GLU A 101 10.96 -0.87 -14.37
N GLY A 102 10.06 -1.84 -14.20
CA GLY A 102 10.41 -3.19 -13.77
C GLY A 102 10.80 -3.33 -12.29
N ASN A 103 10.50 -2.34 -11.45
CA ASN A 103 10.77 -2.37 -10.02
C ASN A 103 9.50 -2.05 -9.21
N TRP A 104 9.31 -2.76 -8.10
CA TRP A 104 8.29 -2.39 -7.12
C TRP A 104 8.63 -1.07 -6.44
N VAL A 105 7.66 -0.17 -6.42
CA VAL A 105 7.75 1.12 -5.73
C VAL A 105 6.46 1.39 -4.95
N TRP A 106 6.60 2.15 -3.87
CA TRP A 106 5.46 2.78 -3.20
C TRP A 106 5.20 4.14 -3.85
N ALA A 107 4.17 4.20 -4.67
CA ALA A 107 3.73 5.44 -5.30
C ALA A 107 2.80 6.23 -4.37
N THR A 108 2.72 7.54 -4.59
CA THR A 108 1.76 8.39 -3.87
C THR A 108 1.00 9.25 -4.85
N TYR A 109 -0.29 9.42 -4.59
CA TYR A 109 -1.23 10.18 -5.39
C TYR A 109 -2.10 11.04 -4.48
N THR A 110 -2.56 12.17 -4.99
CA THR A 110 -3.81 12.81 -4.53
C THR A 110 -5.02 12.08 -5.06
N PHE A 111 -6.22 12.42 -4.59
CA PHE A 111 -7.45 11.85 -5.16
C PHE A 111 -7.59 12.14 -6.67
N SER A 112 -7.22 13.36 -7.09
CA SER A 112 -7.30 13.76 -8.51
C SER A 112 -6.28 13.07 -9.41
N GLU A 113 -5.17 12.59 -8.85
CA GLU A 113 -4.11 11.87 -9.57
C GLU A 113 -4.29 10.35 -9.55
N LEU A 114 -5.26 9.82 -8.79
CA LEU A 114 -5.52 8.39 -8.76
C LEU A 114 -5.83 7.90 -10.19
N PRO A 115 -5.14 6.84 -10.67
CA PRO A 115 -5.42 6.28 -11.98
C PRO A 115 -6.90 5.93 -12.09
N GLN A 116 -7.63 6.63 -12.96
CA GLN A 116 -8.98 6.24 -13.34
C GLN A 116 -8.84 5.22 -14.46
N ASN A 117 -8.95 3.94 -14.11
CA ASN A 117 -9.18 2.89 -15.10
C ASN A 117 -10.63 2.98 -15.59
#